data_AF-A0A9Q3V112-F1
#
_entry.id   AF-A0A9Q3V112-F1
#
_cell.length_a   1.000
_cell.length_b   1.000
_cell.length_c   1.000
_cell.angle_alpha   90.00
_cell.angle_beta   90.00
_cell.angle_gamma   90.00
#
_symmetry.space_group_name_H-M   'P 1'
#
loop_
_entity.id
_entity.type
_entity.pdbx_description
1 polymer ?
#
loop_
_entity_poly.entity_id
_entity_poly.type
_entity_poly.pdbx_seq_one_letter_code
_entity_poly.pdbx_strand_id
1 'polypeptide(L)'
;MTDQQLEVLLTERCKNLDLTKTAFESLEHILKDNENDKNFLEGLKKNEIKKIFDRFEYQIERRYGGSIIKTRVGLYIEDTDHIWLDNLIPIGYYELDTDFNGLVLNDWFVINKEENI
;
A
#
# COMPACT_ATOMS: atom_id res chain seq x y z
N MET A 1 -25.56 -4.36 15.30
CA MET A 1 -24.87 -4.14 14.02
C MET A 1 -24.55 -5.51 13.47
N THR A 2 -24.88 -5.78 12.20
CA THR A 2 -24.49 -7.02 11.53
C THR A 2 -23.09 -6.88 10.93
N ASP A 3 -22.45 -8.00 10.61
CA ASP A 3 -21.12 -8.00 9.98
C ASP A 3 -21.13 -7.20 8.66
N GLN A 4 -22.18 -7.35 7.86
CA GLN A 4 -22.37 -6.59 6.62
C GLN A 4 -22.55 -5.07 6.85
N GLN A 5 -23.22 -4.67 7.93
CA GLN A 5 -23.35 -3.25 8.29
C GLN A 5 -22.00 -2.67 8.72
N LEU A 6 -21.20 -3.44 9.44
CA LEU A 6 -19.86 -3.04 9.86
C LEU A 6 -18.93 -2.88 8.65
N GLU A 7 -18.94 -3.85 7.72
CA GLU A 7 -18.16 -3.80 6.48
C GLU A 7 -18.49 -2.54 5.68
N VAL A 8 -19.77 -2.28 5.41
CA VAL A 8 -20.21 -1.07 4.69
C VAL A 8 -19.75 0.19 5.40
N LEU A 9 -19.88 0.26 6.73
CA LEU A 9 -19.47 1.43 7.50
C LEU A 9 -17.95 1.68 7.39
N LEU A 10 -17.14 0.63 7.50
CA LEU A 10 -15.68 0.74 7.39
C LEU A 10 -15.24 1.09 5.97
N THR A 11 -15.84 0.48 4.95
CA THR A 11 -15.55 0.78 3.54
C THR A 11 -15.90 2.21 3.19
N GLU A 12 -17.10 2.68 3.56
CA GLU A 12 -17.53 4.04 3.28
C GLU A 12 -16.70 5.06 4.07
N ARG A 13 -16.25 4.73 5.29
CA ARG A 13 -15.29 5.58 6.02
C ARG A 13 -14.01 5.79 5.20
N CYS A 14 -13.40 4.72 4.68
CA CYS A 14 -12.16 4.80 3.93
C CYS A 14 -12.33 5.60 2.62
N LYS A 15 -13.46 5.42 1.93
CA LYS A 15 -13.80 6.18 0.71
C LYS A 15 -14.00 7.67 1.01
N ASN A 16 -14.77 8.01 2.03
CA ASN A 16 -15.06 9.42 2.37
C ASN A 16 -13.81 10.19 2.82
N LEU A 17 -12.79 9.49 3.29
CA LEU A 17 -11.49 10.06 3.66
C LEU A 17 -10.47 10.01 2.50
N ASP A 18 -10.87 9.52 1.32
CA ASP A 18 -10.00 9.38 0.13
C ASP A 18 -8.69 8.61 0.40
N LEU A 19 -8.69 7.66 1.35
CA LEU A 19 -7.45 7.05 1.86
C LEU A 19 -6.63 6.33 0.78
N THR A 20 -7.29 5.70 -0.21
CA THR A 20 -6.58 5.12 -1.36
C THR A 20 -5.82 6.19 -2.12
N LYS A 21 -6.45 7.32 -2.44
CA LYS A 21 -5.82 8.42 -3.16
C LYS A 21 -4.65 9.00 -2.36
N THR A 22 -4.84 9.22 -1.06
CA THR A 22 -3.78 9.71 -0.16
C THR A 22 -2.58 8.76 -0.14
N ALA A 23 -2.81 7.45 -0.09
CA ALA A 23 -1.74 6.47 -0.12
C ALA A 23 -0.96 6.49 -1.45
N PHE A 24 -1.64 6.57 -2.59
CA PHE A 24 -0.97 6.72 -3.88
C PHE A 24 -0.18 8.02 -4.00
N GLU A 25 -0.74 9.14 -3.54
CA GLU A 25 -0.05 10.45 -3.56
C GLU A 25 1.21 10.41 -2.69
N SER A 26 1.13 9.89 -1.46
CA SER A 26 2.29 9.75 -0.57
C SER A 26 3.36 8.83 -1.15
N LEU A 27 2.96 7.70 -1.75
CA LEU A 27 3.88 6.81 -2.46
C LEU A 27 4.58 7.54 -3.63
N GLU A 28 3.85 8.32 -4.43
CA GLU A 28 4.47 9.11 -5.50
C GLU A 28 5.49 10.11 -4.99
N HIS A 29 5.22 10.74 -3.83
CA HIS A 29 6.18 11.63 -3.17
C HIS A 29 7.46 10.88 -2.79
N ILE A 30 7.36 9.73 -2.14
CA ILE A 30 8.52 8.90 -1.78
C ILE A 30 9.32 8.51 -3.03
N LEU A 31 8.64 8.05 -4.09
CA LEU A 31 9.30 7.65 -5.34
C LEU A 31 10.01 8.83 -6.02
N LYS A 32 9.45 10.04 -5.92
CA LYS A 32 10.03 11.25 -6.51
C LYS A 32 11.21 11.76 -5.70
N ASP A 33 11.10 11.78 -4.38
CA ASP A 33 12.17 12.26 -3.49
C ASP A 33 13.43 11.38 -3.60
N ASN A 34 13.27 10.12 -4.01
CA ASN A 34 14.35 9.17 -4.22
C ASN A 34 14.66 8.90 -5.71
N GLU A 35 14.18 9.71 -6.66
CA GLU A 35 14.31 9.45 -8.10
C GLU A 35 15.76 9.32 -8.59
N ASN A 36 16.71 9.97 -7.89
CA ASN A 36 18.12 9.99 -8.24
C ASN A 36 18.93 8.91 -7.49
N ASP A 37 18.32 8.20 -6.54
CA ASP A 37 18.96 7.07 -5.86
C ASP A 37 18.73 5.78 -6.67
N LYS A 38 19.79 5.35 -7.37
CA LYS A 38 19.77 4.15 -8.22
C LYS A 38 19.54 2.86 -7.45
N ASN A 39 19.78 2.84 -6.14
CA ASN A 39 19.64 1.65 -5.31
C ASN A 39 18.28 1.62 -4.58
N PHE A 40 17.54 2.73 -4.55
CA PHE A 40 16.27 2.82 -3.83
C PHE A 40 15.23 1.79 -4.27
N LEU A 41 15.17 1.50 -5.58
CA LEU A 41 14.28 0.51 -6.18
C LEU A 41 15.00 -0.81 -6.50
N GLU A 42 16.13 -1.12 -5.84
CA GLU A 42 16.87 -2.38 -6.05
C GLU A 42 17.28 -2.60 -7.53
N GLY A 43 17.48 -1.51 -8.28
CA GLY A 43 17.83 -1.53 -9.71
C GLY A 43 16.64 -1.54 -10.67
N LEU A 44 15.40 -1.61 -10.19
CA LEU A 44 14.19 -1.47 -11.01
C LEU A 44 13.94 -0.01 -11.40
N LYS A 45 13.38 0.21 -12.58
CA LYS A 45 12.92 1.54 -13.00
C LYS A 45 11.49 1.77 -12.53
N LYS A 46 11.18 3.02 -12.14
CA LYS A 46 9.84 3.44 -11.71
C LYS A 46 8.73 3.06 -12.72
N ASN A 47 9.01 3.08 -14.02
CA ASN A 47 8.03 2.75 -15.07
C ASN A 47 7.81 1.24 -15.25
N GLU A 48 8.66 0.40 -14.70
CA GLU A 48 8.50 -1.06 -14.68
C GLU A 48 7.57 -1.49 -13.53
N ILE A 49 7.40 -0.63 -12.53
CA ILE A 49 6.60 -0.91 -11.33
C ILE A 49 5.15 -0.49 -11.52
N LYS A 50 4.26 -1.48 -11.48
CA LYS A 50 2.81 -1.30 -11.35
C LYS A 50 2.46 -1.13 -9.87
N LYS A 51 1.68 -0.08 -9.58
CA LYS A 51 1.18 0.21 -8.22
C LYS A 51 -0.32 -0.07 -8.21
N ILE A 52 -0.76 -0.96 -7.33
CA ILE A 52 -2.15 -1.44 -7.30
C ILE A 52 -2.66 -1.31 -5.87
N PHE A 53 -3.92 -0.90 -5.71
CA PHE A 53 -4.55 -0.94 -4.39
C PHE A 53 -4.84 -2.39 -4.01
N ASP A 54 -4.29 -2.84 -2.88
CA ASP A 54 -4.47 -4.22 -2.43
C ASP A 54 -5.66 -4.34 -1.49
N ARG A 55 -5.65 -3.56 -0.40
CA ARG A 55 -6.67 -3.66 0.66
C ARG A 55 -6.68 -2.47 1.61
N PHE A 56 -7.78 -2.38 2.34
CA PHE A 56 -7.83 -1.73 3.65
C PHE A 56 -7.73 -2.77 4.76
N GLU A 57 -7.10 -2.41 5.87
CA GLU A 57 -7.04 -3.23 7.06
C GLU A 57 -7.39 -2.39 8.30
N TYR A 58 -8.36 -2.85 9.07
CA TYR A 58 -8.74 -2.19 10.32
C TYR A 58 -8.10 -2.95 11.48
N GLN A 59 -7.31 -2.25 12.29
CA GLN A 59 -6.60 -2.86 13.41
C GLN A 59 -6.80 -2.04 14.68
N ILE A 60 -6.75 -2.70 15.83
CA ILE A 60 -6.65 -2.05 17.14
C ILE A 60 -5.26 -2.38 17.67
N GLU A 61 -4.39 -1.38 17.70
CA GLU A 61 -2.98 -1.60 18.03
C GLU A 61 -2.55 -0.82 19.26
N ARG A 62 -1.79 -1.50 20.14
CA ARG A 62 -1.21 -0.86 21.34
C ARG A 62 -0.29 0.30 20.99
N ARG A 63 0.46 0.22 19.89
CA ARG A 63 1.45 1.24 19.48
C ARG A 63 0.82 2.63 19.36
N TYR A 64 -0.37 2.70 18.77
CA TYR A 64 -1.09 3.95 18.54
C TYR A 64 -2.15 4.22 19.62
N GLY A 65 -2.31 3.31 20.59
CA GLY A 65 -3.27 3.46 21.69
C GLY A 65 -4.73 3.42 21.25
N GLY A 66 -5.02 2.92 20.04
CA GLY A 66 -6.34 3.01 19.45
C GLY A 66 -6.46 2.27 18.11
N SER A 67 -7.59 2.51 17.45
CA SER A 67 -7.90 1.94 16.16
C SER A 67 -7.20 2.68 15.02
N ILE A 68 -6.66 1.92 14.08
CA ILE A 68 -6.01 2.42 12.88
C ILE A 68 -6.65 1.80 11.63
N ILE A 69 -6.53 2.52 10.53
CA ILE A 69 -6.83 2.03 9.18
C ILE A 69 -5.50 2.00 8.42
N LYS A 70 -5.14 0.82 7.93
CA LYS A 70 -3.99 0.65 7.04
C LYS A 70 -4.49 0.62 5.60
N THR A 71 -3.87 1.42 4.75
CA THR A 71 -4.12 1.42 3.31
C THR A 71 -2.90 0.88 2.60
N ARG A 72 -3.03 -0.29 1.94
CA ARG A 72 -1.91 -0.92 1.26
C ARG A 72 -1.98 -0.75 -0.25
N VAL A 73 -0.88 -0.30 -0.83
CA VAL A 73 -0.63 -0.28 -2.26
C VAL A 73 0.46 -1.30 -2.55
N GLY A 74 0.12 -2.38 -3.25
CA GLY A 74 1.10 -3.37 -3.68
C GLY A 74 1.94 -2.84 -4.84
N LEU A 75 3.21 -3.27 -4.86
CA LEU A 75 4.17 -2.97 -5.93
C LEU A 75 4.43 -4.25 -6.69
N TYR A 76 4.24 -4.18 -8.01
CA TYR A 76 4.32 -5.34 -8.90
C TYR A 76 5.13 -5.04 -10.15
N ILE A 77 5.67 -6.08 -10.77
CA ILE A 77 6.16 -6.04 -12.16
C ILE A 77 5.36 -7.02 -13.01
N GLU A 78 5.45 -6.90 -14.33
CA GLU A 78 4.84 -7.87 -15.24
C GLU A 78 5.49 -9.24 -15.09
N ASP A 79 4.66 -10.25 -14.93
CA ASP A 79 5.07 -11.64 -15.03
C ASP A 79 4.99 -12.11 -16.48
N THR A 80 6.15 -12.20 -17.14
CA THR A 80 6.24 -12.70 -18.51
C THR A 80 6.06 -14.20 -18.62
N ASP A 81 6.22 -14.93 -17.52
CA ASP A 81 6.14 -16.39 -17.49
C ASP A 81 4.73 -16.90 -17.14
N HIS A 82 3.80 -15.97 -16.85
CA HIS A 82 2.38 -16.25 -16.56
C HIS A 82 2.16 -17.24 -15.40
N ILE A 83 3.05 -17.22 -14.41
CA ILE A 83 3.04 -18.07 -13.21
C ILE A 83 2.16 -17.46 -12.11
N TRP A 84 2.21 -16.14 -11.97
CA TRP A 84 1.56 -15.38 -10.91
C TRP A 84 0.15 -14.93 -11.28
N LEU A 85 -0.68 -14.75 -10.26
CA LEU A 85 -2.04 -14.22 -10.42
C LEU A 85 -1.99 -12.87 -11.15
N ASP A 86 -2.93 -12.67 -12.07
CA ASP A 86 -3.06 -11.46 -12.90
C ASP A 86 -1.81 -11.13 -13.75
N ASN A 87 -0.87 -12.08 -13.89
CA ASN A 87 0.42 -11.90 -14.55
C ASN A 87 1.26 -10.80 -13.88
N LEU A 88 1.27 -10.79 -12.54
CA LEU A 88 1.98 -9.78 -11.74
C LEU A 88 2.86 -10.43 -10.67
N ILE A 89 4.16 -10.15 -10.71
CA ILE A 89 5.09 -10.58 -9.66
C ILE A 89 5.10 -9.52 -8.57
N PRO A 90 4.74 -9.85 -7.31
CA PRO A 90 4.86 -8.91 -6.21
C PRO A 90 6.33 -8.65 -5.88
N ILE A 91 6.72 -7.38 -5.82
CA ILE A 91 8.10 -6.95 -5.53
C ILE A 91 8.19 -6.10 -4.26
N GLY A 92 7.07 -5.81 -3.61
CA GLY A 92 7.04 -4.94 -2.46
C GLY A 92 5.65 -4.35 -2.23
N TYR A 93 5.60 -3.36 -1.34
CA TYR A 93 4.38 -2.65 -1.01
C TYR A 93 4.68 -1.31 -0.36
N TYR A 94 3.68 -0.44 -0.41
CA TYR A 94 3.56 0.73 0.43
C TYR A 94 2.36 0.57 1.36
N GLU A 95 2.49 0.94 2.63
CA GLU A 95 1.42 0.90 3.62
C GLU A 95 1.33 2.26 4.32
N LEU A 96 0.16 2.89 4.27
CA LEU A 96 -0.15 4.14 4.96
C LEU A 96 -1.02 3.83 6.18
N ASP A 97 -0.53 4.17 7.37
CA ASP A 97 -1.26 4.04 8.62
C ASP A 97 -1.95 5.37 8.94
N THR A 98 -3.28 5.36 9.05
CA THR A 98 -4.05 6.51 9.53
C THR A 98 -4.84 6.16 10.78
N ASP A 99 -5.19 7.18 11.57
CA ASP A 99 -6.24 7.04 12.57
C ASP A 99 -7.62 6.90 11.88
N PHE A 100 -8.68 6.74 12.69
CA PHE A 100 -10.03 6.58 12.18
C PHE A 100 -10.63 7.85 11.54
N ASN A 101 -9.97 8.99 11.67
CA ASN A 101 -10.34 10.27 11.08
C ASN A 101 -9.50 10.61 9.83
N GLY A 102 -8.59 9.73 9.43
CA GLY A 102 -7.72 9.92 8.28
C GLY A 102 -6.46 10.73 8.57
N LEU A 103 -6.15 11.00 9.84
CA LEU A 103 -4.86 11.61 10.21
C LEU A 103 -3.76 10.58 9.98
N VAL A 104 -2.77 10.94 9.15
CA VAL A 104 -1.58 10.10 8.91
C VAL A 104 -0.79 9.95 10.20
N LEU A 105 -0.57 8.69 10.60
CA LEU A 105 0.19 8.32 11.78
C LEU A 105 1.59 7.86 11.42
N ASN A 106 1.72 7.10 10.33
CA ASN A 106 2.99 6.60 9.81
C ASN A 106 2.83 6.06 8.39
N ASP A 107 3.95 5.77 7.74
CA ASP A 107 3.97 4.95 6.54
C ASP A 107 5.17 4.02 6.45
N TRP A 108 5.07 3.04 5.56
CA TRP A 108 6.08 2.03 5.31
C TRP A 108 6.22 1.81 3.81
N PHE A 109 7.43 1.98 3.29
CA PHE A 109 7.79 1.55 1.95
C PHE A 109 8.72 0.35 2.07
N VAL A 110 8.33 -0.75 1.45
CA VAL A 110 9.10 -2.00 1.46
C VAL A 110 9.26 -2.49 0.04
N ILE A 111 10.50 -2.73 -0.36
CA ILE A 111 10.83 -3.43 -1.60
C ILE A 111 11.58 -4.70 -1.22
N ASN A 112 11.09 -5.83 -1.72
CA ASN A 112 11.70 -7.12 -1.49
C ASN A 112 12.35 -7.55 -2.80
N LYS A 113 13.67 -7.64 -2.78
CA LYS A 113 14.37 -8.48 -3.75
C LYS A 113 14.30 -9.91 -3.24
N GLU A 114 13.24 -10.64 -3.58
CA GLU A 114 13.34 -12.09 -3.46
C GLU A 114 14.39 -12.55 -4.49
N GLU A 115 15.46 -13.18 -3.99
CA GLU A 115 16.29 -14.04 -4.82
C GLU A 115 15.37 -15.14 -5.34
N ASN A 116 15.16 -15.18 -6.67
CA ASN A 116 14.39 -16.20 -7.36
C ASN A 116 14.59 -17.57 -6.69
N ILE A 117 13.56 -18.10 -6.04
CA ILE A 117 13.52 -19.50 -5.58
C ILE A 117 13.18 -20.39 -6.77
#